data_AF-A0A970RT05-F1
#
_entry.id   AF-A0A970RT05-F1
#
_cell.length_a   1.000
_cell.length_b   1.000
_cell.length_c   1.000
_cell.angle_alpha   90.00
_cell.angle_beta   90.00
_cell.angle_gamma   90.00
#
_symmetry.space_group_name_H-M   'P 1'
#
loop_
_entity.id
_entity.type
_entity.pdbx_description
1 polymer ?
#
loop_
_entity_poly.entity_id
_entity_poly.type
_entity_poly.pdbx_seq_one_letter_code
_entity_poly.pdbx_strand_id
1 'polypeptide(L)'
;MDHLIEIRRDVFDISDRLKEINPSYKVMYNRLKGRFELHGGREMGLILVIPFDRLDARAEEYVRKTRIERLTQIAAEIEEHNSRKAAGAEREAKSLIKDMLKESADRVYHERDN
;
A
#
# COMPACT_ATOMS: atom_id res chain seq x y z
N MET A 1 2.20 -11.32 -23.72
CA MET A 1 3.50 -10.81 -23.23
C MET A 1 4.54 -10.65 -24.34
N ASP A 2 4.24 -11.02 -25.59
CA ASP A 2 5.19 -11.02 -26.73
C ASP A 2 5.88 -9.70 -27.06
N HIS A 3 5.37 -8.56 -26.57
CA HIS A 3 5.98 -7.25 -26.78
C HIS A 3 6.98 -6.85 -25.68
N LEU A 4 7.09 -7.61 -24.59
CA LEU A 4 8.03 -7.36 -23.51
C LEU A 4 9.31 -8.17 -23.73
N ILE A 5 10.46 -7.50 -23.64
CA ILE A 5 11.78 -8.14 -23.66
C ILE A 5 12.41 -7.98 -22.28
N GLU A 6 12.76 -9.08 -21.65
CA GLU A 6 13.50 -9.04 -20.38
C GLU A 6 14.92 -8.53 -20.60
N ILE A 7 15.30 -7.49 -19.86
CA ILE A 7 16.66 -6.98 -19.79
C ILE A 7 17.35 -7.70 -18.63
N ARG A 8 18.17 -8.72 -18.98
CA ARG A 8 18.89 -9.54 -17.99
C ARG A 8 20.25 -8.97 -17.60
N ARG A 9 20.84 -8.20 -18.50
CA ARG A 9 22.14 -7.53 -18.36
C ARG A 9 22.08 -6.20 -19.09
N ASP A 10 22.65 -5.17 -18.50
CA ASP A 10 22.79 -3.84 -19.07
C ASP A 10 24.17 -3.27 -18.71
N VAL A 11 24.55 -2.15 -19.34
CA VAL A 11 25.90 -1.57 -19.24
C VAL A 11 26.26 -1.14 -17.81
N PHE A 12 25.28 -0.81 -16.98
CA PHE A 12 25.48 -0.29 -15.61
C PHE A 12 24.95 -1.25 -14.55
N ASP A 13 24.70 -2.51 -14.92
CA ASP A 13 24.16 -3.58 -14.07
C ASP A 13 22.87 -3.19 -13.30
N ILE A 14 22.08 -2.26 -13.85
CA ILE A 14 20.84 -1.78 -13.22
C ILE A 14 19.87 -2.93 -13.01
N SER A 15 19.76 -3.86 -13.95
CA SER A 15 18.88 -5.03 -13.81
C SER A 15 19.25 -5.89 -12.62
N ASP A 16 20.54 -6.01 -12.29
CA ASP A 16 21.01 -6.82 -11.17
C ASP A 16 20.94 -6.05 -9.85
N ARG A 17 21.31 -4.77 -9.84
CA ARG A 17 21.15 -3.88 -8.68
C ARG A 17 19.68 -3.78 -8.23
N LEU A 18 18.73 -3.79 -9.16
CA LEU A 18 17.31 -3.84 -8.83
C LEU A 18 16.89 -5.19 -8.20
N LYS A 19 17.53 -6.31 -8.56
CA LYS A 19 17.28 -7.61 -7.90
C LYS A 19 17.82 -7.64 -6.46
N GLU A 20 18.87 -6.89 -6.15
CA GLU A 20 19.35 -6.74 -4.77
C GLU A 20 18.29 -6.08 -3.87
N ILE A 21 17.47 -5.18 -4.43
CA ILE A 21 16.35 -4.54 -3.72
C ILE A 21 15.22 -5.54 -3.46
N ASN A 22 14.91 -6.37 -4.46
CA ASN A 22 13.94 -7.46 -4.38
C ASN A 22 14.25 -8.52 -5.46
N PRO A 23 14.56 -9.77 -5.09
CA PRO A 23 14.96 -10.81 -6.05
C PRO A 23 13.93 -11.13 -7.13
N SER A 24 12.65 -10.80 -6.92
CA SER A 24 11.59 -11.03 -7.92
C SER A 24 11.55 -9.96 -9.02
N TYR A 25 12.31 -8.88 -8.89
CA TYR A 25 12.29 -7.79 -9.87
C TYR A 25 12.92 -8.19 -11.20
N LYS A 26 12.20 -7.86 -12.28
CA LYS A 26 12.67 -8.00 -13.66
C LYS A 26 12.42 -6.71 -14.41
N VAL A 27 13.48 -6.20 -15.04
CA VAL A 27 13.36 -5.07 -15.95
C VAL A 27 12.93 -5.60 -17.31
N MET A 28 11.85 -5.03 -17.84
CA MET A 28 11.27 -5.39 -19.12
C MET A 28 11.28 -4.15 -20.02
N TYR A 29 11.70 -4.30 -21.27
CA TYR A 29 11.53 -3.27 -22.29
C TYR A 29 10.25 -3.54 -23.08
N ASN A 30 9.30 -2.61 -23.02
CA ASN A 30 8.05 -2.67 -23.75
C ASN A 30 8.25 -2.11 -25.17
N ARG A 31 8.31 -2.99 -26.17
CA ARG A 31 8.54 -2.59 -27.56
C ARG A 31 7.39 -1.81 -28.19
N LEU A 32 6.16 -2.00 -27.72
CA LEU A 32 5.00 -1.26 -28.24
C LEU A 32 4.99 0.19 -27.74
N LYS A 33 5.42 0.41 -26.49
CA LYS A 33 5.40 1.72 -25.84
C LYS A 33 6.76 2.42 -25.81
N GLY A 34 7.83 1.75 -26.23
CA GLY A 34 9.19 2.27 -26.28
C GLY A 34 9.73 2.68 -24.90
N ARG A 35 9.47 1.88 -23.86
CA ARG A 35 9.80 2.26 -22.47
C ARG A 35 10.21 1.08 -21.61
N PHE A 36 10.96 1.36 -20.54
CA PHE A 36 11.30 0.37 -19.52
C PHE A 36 10.19 0.24 -18.46
N GLU A 37 9.94 -0.99 -18.03
CA GLU A 37 8.94 -1.35 -17.06
C GLU A 37 9.56 -2.30 -16.03
N LEU A 38 9.30 -2.08 -14.74
CA LEU A 38 9.68 -3.00 -13.69
C LEU A 38 8.52 -3.93 -13.40
N HIS A 39 8.76 -5.23 -13.50
CA HIS A 39 7.79 -6.27 -13.17
C HIS A 39 8.30 -7.10 -12.00
N GLY A 40 7.40 -7.75 -11.25
CA GLY A 40 7.81 -8.64 -10.16
C GLY A 40 6.64 -9.26 -9.40
N GLY A 41 6.94 -9.87 -8.26
CA GLY A 41 5.98 -10.68 -7.50
C GLY A 41 5.69 -12.04 -8.15
N ARG A 42 4.75 -12.80 -7.57
CA ARG A 42 4.44 -14.18 -8.00
C ARG A 42 3.91 -14.27 -9.43
N GLU A 43 3.11 -13.29 -9.83
CA GLU A 43 2.42 -13.26 -11.14
C GLU A 43 3.20 -12.48 -12.21
N MET A 44 4.40 -11.97 -11.88
CA MET A 44 5.17 -11.08 -12.77
C MET A 44 4.35 -9.88 -13.28
N GLY A 45 3.63 -9.22 -12.36
CA GLY A 45 2.82 -8.05 -12.67
C GLY A 45 3.66 -6.77 -12.79
N LEU A 46 3.11 -5.77 -13.49
CA LEU A 46 3.71 -4.44 -13.61
C LEU A 46 3.74 -3.73 -12.25
N ILE A 47 4.92 -3.36 -11.77
CA ILE A 47 5.13 -2.64 -10.51
C ILE A 47 5.20 -1.14 -10.75
N LEU A 48 6.01 -0.72 -11.72
CA LEU A 48 6.16 0.67 -12.12
C LEU A 48 6.71 0.81 -13.55
N VAL A 49 6.44 1.95 -14.17
CA VAL A 49 7.05 2.37 -15.44
C VAL A 49 8.25 3.25 -15.11
N ILE A 50 9.40 2.96 -15.72
CA ILE A 50 10.62 3.76 -15.54
C ILE A 50 10.56 4.92 -16.55
N PRO A 51 10.53 6.18 -16.09
CA PRO A 51 10.27 7.34 -16.95
C PRO A 51 11.54 7.85 -17.64
N PHE A 52 12.47 6.94 -17.97
CA PHE A 52 13.75 7.26 -18.59
C PHE A 52 13.95 6.41 -19.83
N ASP A 53 14.63 6.99 -20.82
CA ASP A 53 14.98 6.35 -22.09
C ASP A 53 16.16 5.38 -21.96
N ARG A 54 16.84 5.37 -20.80
CA ARG A 54 18.01 4.55 -20.51
C ARG A 54 17.92 3.97 -19.09
N LEU A 55 18.50 2.78 -18.94
CA LEU A 55 18.74 2.17 -17.64
C LEU A 55 20.08 2.68 -17.10
N ASP A 56 20.01 3.68 -16.24
CA ASP A 56 21.15 4.22 -15.49
C ASP A 56 20.78 4.40 -14.01
N ALA A 57 21.65 5.01 -13.22
CA ALA A 57 21.46 5.20 -11.78
C ALA A 57 20.13 5.89 -11.41
N ARG A 58 19.57 6.73 -12.30
CA ARG A 58 18.27 7.40 -12.07
C ARG A 58 17.13 6.41 -12.00
N ALA A 59 17.21 5.31 -12.77
CA ALA A 59 16.19 4.26 -12.75
C ALA A 59 16.15 3.57 -11.38
N GLU A 60 17.32 3.23 -10.82
CA GLU A 60 17.39 2.63 -9.48
C GLU A 60 16.89 3.61 -8.40
N GLU A 61 17.36 4.86 -8.43
CA GLU A 61 16.94 5.89 -7.48
C GLU A 61 15.41 6.07 -7.51
N TYR A 62 14.82 6.12 -8.70
CA TYR A 62 13.39 6.24 -8.89
C TYR A 62 12.61 5.04 -8.32
N VAL A 63 13.10 3.82 -8.52
CA VAL A 63 12.50 2.61 -7.93
C VAL A 63 12.54 2.67 -6.40
N ARG A 64 13.68 3.05 -5.82
CA ARG A 64 13.83 3.18 -4.36
C ARG A 64 12.89 4.23 -3.80
N LYS A 65 12.85 5.41 -4.43
CA LYS A 65 11.97 6.52 -4.03
C LYS A 65 10.49 6.10 -4.08
N THR A 66 10.04 5.54 -5.20
CA THR A 66 8.65 5.08 -5.37
C THR A 66 8.28 4.03 -4.32
N ARG A 67 9.20 3.11 -4.00
CA ARG A 67 8.98 2.09 -2.96
C ARG A 67 8.79 2.72 -1.58
N ILE A 68 9.62 3.70 -1.22
CA ILE A 68 9.52 4.42 0.07
C ILE A 68 8.19 5.19 0.14
N GLU A 69 7.85 5.95 -0.90
CA GLU A 69 6.60 6.73 -0.95
C GLU A 69 5.36 5.83 -0.78
N ARG A 70 5.32 4.68 -1.47
CA ARG A 70 4.24 3.69 -1.31
C ARG A 70 4.17 3.12 0.11
N LEU A 71 5.31 2.82 0.74
CA LEU A 71 5.33 2.34 2.12
C LEU A 71 4.79 3.38 3.11
N THR A 72 5.16 4.65 2.93
CA THR A 72 4.64 5.75 3.75
C THR A 72 3.14 5.91 3.60
N GLN A 73 2.62 5.82 2.37
CA GLN A 73 1.18 5.88 2.10
C GLN A 73 0.43 4.73 2.78
N ILE A 74 0.90 3.49 2.63
CA ILE A 74 0.30 2.32 3.27
C ILE A 74 0.28 2.45 4.79
N ALA A 75 1.37 2.95 5.40
CA ALA A 75 1.43 3.18 6.84
C ALA A 75 0.38 4.22 7.29
N ALA A 76 0.20 5.30 6.53
CA ALA A 76 -0.80 6.31 6.82
C ALA A 76 -2.24 5.77 6.70
N GLU A 77 -2.52 4.95 5.68
CA GLU A 77 -3.83 4.29 5.50
C GLU A 77 -4.15 3.33 6.66
N ILE A 78 -3.15 2.58 7.14
CA ILE A 78 -3.30 1.70 8.31
C ILE A 78 -3.66 2.52 9.55
N GLU A 79 -2.96 3.64 9.79
CA GLU A 79 -3.21 4.50 10.95
C GLU A 79 -4.60 5.13 10.88
N GLU A 80 -5.00 5.65 9.71
CA GLU A 80 -6.33 6.21 9.51
C GLU A 80 -7.43 5.17 9.77
N HIS A 81 -7.26 3.95 9.24
CA HIS A 81 -8.19 2.87 9.45
C HIS A 81 -8.30 2.48 10.94
N ASN A 82 -7.17 2.42 11.66
CA ASN A 82 -7.15 2.13 13.10
C ASN A 82 -7.83 3.25 13.91
N SER A 83 -7.57 4.51 13.58
CA SER A 83 -8.21 5.67 14.20
C SER A 83 -9.73 5.66 14.00
N ARG A 84 -10.20 5.37 12.78
CA ARG A 84 -11.63 5.22 12.47
C ARG A 84 -12.27 4.08 13.27
N LYS A 85 -11.59 2.93 13.40
CA LYS A 85 -12.06 1.82 14.22
C LYS A 85 -12.17 2.19 15.71
N ALA A 86 -11.17 2.86 16.26
CA ALA A 86 -11.18 3.31 17.65
C ALA A 86 -12.33 4.30 17.91
N ALA A 87 -12.52 5.29 17.02
CA ALA A 87 -13.61 6.24 17.13
C ALA A 87 -15.00 5.59 16.99
N GLY A 88 -15.13 4.56 16.13
CA GLY A 88 -16.34 3.75 16.02
C GLY A 88 -16.66 3.01 17.31
N ALA A 89 -15.68 2.30 17.87
CA ALA A 89 -15.82 1.57 19.12
C ALA A 89 -16.17 2.49 20.31
N GLU A 90 -15.56 3.68 20.38
CA GLU A 90 -15.88 4.66 21.43
C GLU A 90 -17.32 5.17 21.31
N ARG A 91 -17.79 5.46 20.09
CA ARG A 91 -19.18 5.90 19.86
C ARG A 91 -20.17 4.81 20.24
N GLU A 92 -19.90 3.57 19.86
CA GLU A 92 -20.73 2.42 20.18
C GLU A 92 -20.81 2.19 21.69
N ALA A 93 -19.66 2.21 22.38
CA ALA A 93 -19.61 2.11 23.84
C ALA A 93 -20.39 3.23 24.53
N LYS A 94 -20.25 4.49 24.08
CA LYS A 94 -21.02 5.62 24.61
C LYS A 94 -22.52 5.46 24.38
N SER A 95 -22.94 4.94 23.23
CA SER A 95 -24.36 4.67 22.95
C SER A 95 -24.90 3.62 23.92
N LEU A 96 -24.22 2.48 24.05
CA LEU A 96 -24.62 1.40 24.95
C LEU A 96 -24.73 1.88 26.40
N ILE A 97 -23.74 2.64 26.89
CA ILE A 97 -23.77 3.20 28.24
C ILE A 97 -24.97 4.14 28.42
N LYS A 98 -25.25 5.00 27.43
CA LYS A 98 -26.38 5.92 27.49
C LYS A 98 -27.72 5.18 27.54
N ASP A 99 -27.87 4.13 26.73
CA ASP A 99 -29.09 3.32 26.69
C ASP A 99 -29.29 2.58 28.02
N MET A 100 -28.24 1.98 28.58
CA MET A 100 -28.27 1.35 29.91
C MET A 100 -28.62 2.34 31.02
N LEU A 101 -28.05 3.55 31.00
CA LEU A 101 -28.36 4.59 31.99
C LEU A 101 -29.83 4.98 31.94
N LYS A 102 -30.39 5.11 30.74
CA LYS A 102 -31.81 5.43 30.55
C LYS A 102 -32.72 4.34 31.13
N GLU A 103 -32.46 3.08 30.79
CA GLU A 103 -33.22 1.94 31.34
C GLU A 103 -33.13 1.86 32.87
N SER A 104 -31.95 2.13 33.44
CA SER A 104 -31.76 2.11 34.89
C SER A 104 -32.53 3.23 35.59
N ALA A 105 -32.57 4.42 34.99
CA ALA A 105 -33.37 5.52 35.50
C ALA A 105 -34.86 5.19 35.47
N ASP A 106 -35.36 4.65 34.36
CA ASP A 106 -36.76 4.28 34.19
C ASP A 106 -37.21 3.25 35.25
N ARG A 107 -36.37 2.26 35.58
CA ARG A 107 -36.64 1.29 36.66
C ARG A 107 -36.71 1.94 38.04
N VAL A 108 -35.78 2.83 38.37
CA VAL A 108 -35.76 3.54 39.66
C VAL A 108 -37.00 4.42 39.84
N TYR A 109 -37.53 5.01 38.77
CA TYR A 109 -38.78 5.76 38.83
C TYR A 109 -39.98 4.83 39.07
N HIS A 110 -40.05 3.68 38.39
CA HIS A 110 -41.16 2.74 38.56
C HIS A 110 -41.16 2.00 39.90
N GLU A 111 -40.01 1.85 40.57
CA GLU A 111 -39.91 1.27 41.92
C GLU A 111 -40.29 2.25 43.04
N ARG A 112 -40.31 3.56 42.78
CA ARG A 112 -40.68 4.60 43.77
C ARG A 112 -42.18 4.92 43.80
N ASP A 113 -42.92 4.53 42.75
CA ASP A 113 -44.35 4.78 42.60
C ASP A 113 -45.23 3.58 43.02
N ASN A 114 -44.64 2.52 43.58
CA ASN A 114 -45.31 1.37 44.21
C ASN A 114 -45.05 1.35 45.72
#